data_AF-A0A7C3D3H6-F1
#
_entry.id   AF-A0A7C3D3H6-F1
#
_cell.length_a   1.000
_cell.length_b   1.000
_cell.length_c   1.000
_cell.angle_alpha   90.00
_cell.angle_beta   90.00
_cell.angle_gamma   90.00
#
_symmetry.space_group_name_H-M   'P 1'
#
loop_
_entity.id
_entity.type
_entity.pdbx_description
1 polymer ?
#
loop_
_entity_poly.entity_id
_entity_poly.type
_entity_poly.pdbx_seq_one_letter_code
_entity_poly.pdbx_strand_id
1 'polypeptide(L)'
;MFEKIGKFAAKFRYPIVAVWIGLALAVLLFAPDLSEVVTSDQRSYLPAGEASVIADEIAAEYFPDQASPSQAVLVIHSENGPVAEGANGAYLADLTAWLENELPSDVVGQVLSPTDPNLADRLVSEDGQVAMIFVGLLGADEDPAVLTALDAMRAKVAKAPAGLTGYVTGSAAIVNDYMTSALESADRTTLITIFLVIIILLLIYRTPVAPIVPLATIGLALVVSRGVVAWLGQMGMVVSSVTDVFLVVLLFGAGTDYCLFLVSRFREYTADDLPGPESARRTLGRVGETIASSAGTVIVGMMALSFADMKLFATTGPSLALGVAIALIAGLTLTPALLAILGKWAFWPGGAHHAQRGGFWGRLARWVTARPWVPLILALLVLVPLTIYGQGATRSFDLLSDLPDEVPSKAGFNLLSERFGAGEMQPLDVILTDIPDPRSPEGMAHVEEVTQRLLAVEGVADVRSLTLPAGQD
;
A
#
# COMPACT_ATOMS: atom_id res chain seq x y z
N MET A 1 -21.00 34.18 -0.51
CA MET A 1 -21.14 32.99 -1.38
C MET A 1 -21.71 31.79 -0.62
N PHE A 2 -21.07 31.34 0.46
CA PHE A 2 -21.47 30.16 1.25
C PHE A 2 -22.89 30.21 1.80
N GLU A 3 -23.42 31.38 2.16
CA GLU A 3 -24.83 31.51 2.58
C GLU A 3 -25.83 31.17 1.46
N LYS A 4 -25.48 31.43 0.19
CA LYS A 4 -26.29 31.03 -0.97
C LYS A 4 -26.26 29.52 -1.14
N ILE A 5 -25.09 28.89 -0.98
CA ILE A 5 -24.93 27.43 -0.97
C ILE A 5 -25.77 26.83 0.16
N GLY A 6 -25.76 27.46 1.34
CA GLY A 6 -26.52 26.99 2.50
C GLY A 6 -28.03 27.09 2.27
N LYS A 7 -28.48 28.17 1.61
CA LYS A 7 -29.88 28.33 1.21
C LYS A 7 -30.28 27.27 0.18
N PHE A 8 -29.40 26.97 -0.77
CA PHE A 8 -29.61 25.91 -1.75
C PHE A 8 -29.71 24.54 -1.07
N ALA A 9 -28.75 24.21 -0.20
CA ALA A 9 -28.71 22.96 0.56
C ALA A 9 -29.95 22.76 1.44
N ALA A 10 -30.37 23.82 2.14
CA ALA A 10 -31.56 23.79 2.99
C ALA A 10 -32.87 23.63 2.19
N LYS A 11 -32.95 24.25 1.00
CA LYS A 11 -34.11 24.20 0.11
C LYS A 11 -34.24 22.84 -0.59
N PHE A 12 -33.14 22.31 -1.11
CA PHE A 12 -33.08 21.06 -1.88
C PHE A 12 -32.52 19.89 -1.06
N ARG A 13 -32.77 19.88 0.25
CA ARG A 13 -32.19 18.89 1.18
C ARG A 13 -32.47 17.43 0.79
N TYR A 14 -33.70 17.09 0.38
CA TYR A 14 -34.02 15.73 -0.04
C TYR A 14 -33.42 15.37 -1.40
N PRO A 15 -33.54 16.20 -2.45
CA PRO A 15 -32.84 15.97 -3.71
C PRO A 15 -31.33 15.80 -3.58
N ILE A 16 -30.67 16.60 -2.74
CA ILE A 16 -29.21 16.51 -2.54
C ILE A 16 -28.82 15.16 -1.94
N VAL A 17 -29.54 14.70 -0.91
CA VAL A 17 -29.32 13.37 -0.33
C VAL A 17 -29.53 12.28 -1.39
N ALA A 18 -30.61 12.38 -2.17
CA ALA A 18 -30.89 11.42 -3.24
C ALA A 18 -29.82 11.42 -4.34
N VAL A 19 -29.28 12.58 -4.72
CA VAL A 19 -28.20 12.69 -5.71
C VAL A 19 -26.92 12.02 -5.18
N TRP A 20 -26.54 12.27 -3.93
CA TRP A 20 -25.36 11.63 -3.34
C TRP A 20 -25.50 10.12 -3.22
N ILE A 21 -26.67 9.63 -2.80
CA ILE A 21 -26.98 8.19 -2.79
C ILE A 21 -26.93 7.63 -4.21
N GLY A 22 -27.52 8.34 -5.18
CA GLY A 22 -27.51 7.94 -6.59
C GLY A 22 -26.10 7.89 -7.18
N LEU A 23 -25.23 8.84 -6.84
CA LEU A 23 -23.81 8.84 -7.25
C LEU A 23 -23.06 7.66 -6.63
N ALA A 24 -23.26 7.40 -5.33
CA ALA A 24 -22.65 6.26 -4.67
C ALA A 24 -23.13 4.92 -5.30
N LEU A 25 -24.43 4.78 -5.57
CA LEU A 25 -24.98 3.61 -6.26
C LEU A 25 -24.45 3.48 -7.69
N ALA A 26 -24.35 4.57 -8.44
CA ALA A 26 -23.78 4.55 -9.78
C ALA A 26 -22.32 4.10 -9.77
N VAL A 27 -21.53 4.59 -8.81
CA VAL A 27 -20.16 4.12 -8.61
C VAL A 27 -20.13 2.62 -8.29
N LEU A 28 -20.94 2.16 -7.34
CA LEU A 28 -20.98 0.73 -6.96
C LEU A 28 -21.43 -0.20 -8.09
N LEU A 29 -22.18 0.30 -9.08
CA LEU A 29 -22.69 -0.49 -10.20
C LEU A 29 -21.84 -0.40 -11.46
N PHE A 30 -21.14 0.72 -11.68
CA PHE A 30 -20.47 1.02 -12.96
C PHE A 30 -18.98 1.35 -12.82
N ALA A 31 -18.48 1.65 -11.62
CA ALA A 31 -17.05 1.81 -11.43
C ALA A 31 -16.40 0.44 -11.26
N PRO A 32 -15.19 0.24 -11.83
CA PRO A 32 -14.37 -0.90 -11.46
C PRO A 32 -14.07 -0.87 -9.97
N ASP A 33 -13.74 -2.04 -9.43
CA ASP A 33 -13.18 -2.06 -8.09
C ASP A 33 -11.82 -1.36 -8.11
N LEU A 34 -11.53 -0.56 -7.09
CA LEU A 34 -10.27 0.17 -7.03
C LEU A 34 -9.08 -0.82 -6.95
N SER A 35 -9.31 -1.99 -6.34
CA SER A 35 -8.36 -3.10 -6.28
C SER A 35 -7.97 -3.67 -7.65
N GLU A 36 -8.83 -3.59 -8.66
CA GLU A 36 -8.54 -4.09 -10.01
C GLU A 36 -7.69 -3.13 -10.84
N VAL A 37 -7.65 -1.86 -10.44
CA VAL A 37 -6.99 -0.77 -11.20
C VAL A 37 -5.71 -0.31 -10.52
N VAL A 38 -5.58 -0.62 -9.24
CA VAL A 38 -4.37 -0.45 -8.48
C VAL A 38 -3.29 -1.38 -9.01
N THR A 39 -2.09 -0.85 -9.23
CA THR A 39 -0.89 -1.65 -9.46
C THR A 39 -0.04 -1.66 -8.19
N SER A 40 0.57 -2.79 -7.87
CA SER A 40 1.52 -2.90 -6.75
C SER A 40 2.93 -3.21 -7.22
N ASP A 41 3.14 -3.31 -8.54
CA ASP A 41 4.46 -3.44 -9.13
C ASP A 41 5.26 -2.16 -8.89
N GLN A 42 6.24 -2.26 -7.99
CA GLN A 42 7.10 -1.14 -7.62
C GLN A 42 7.92 -0.61 -8.80
N ARG A 43 8.20 -1.47 -9.80
CA ARG A 43 8.92 -1.07 -11.03
C ARG A 43 8.14 -0.04 -11.83
N SER A 44 6.82 -0.19 -11.88
CA SER A 44 5.94 0.75 -12.59
C SER A 44 6.04 2.18 -12.05
N TYR A 45 6.49 2.35 -10.79
CA TYR A 45 6.65 3.63 -10.14
C TYR A 45 7.98 4.34 -10.44
N LEU A 46 8.97 3.61 -10.96
CA LEU A 46 10.29 4.17 -11.26
C LEU A 46 10.26 5.04 -12.53
N PRO A 47 11.11 6.07 -12.60
CA PRO A 47 11.33 6.82 -13.84
C PRO A 47 11.90 5.91 -14.95
N ALA A 48 11.43 6.07 -16.18
CA ALA A 48 11.88 5.26 -17.32
C ALA A 48 13.36 5.43 -17.69
N GLY A 49 14.02 6.47 -17.18
CA GLY A 49 15.45 6.72 -17.43
C GLY A 49 16.40 6.06 -16.42
N GLU A 50 15.87 5.33 -15.43
CA GLU A 50 16.72 4.65 -14.44
C GLU A 50 17.43 3.44 -15.05
N ALA A 51 18.69 3.24 -14.68
CA ALA A 51 19.54 2.19 -15.25
C ALA A 51 18.95 0.78 -15.02
N SER A 52 18.28 0.54 -13.89
CA SER A 52 17.61 -0.73 -13.61
C SER A 52 16.42 -0.99 -14.54
N VAL A 53 15.62 0.04 -14.85
CA VAL A 53 14.47 -0.07 -15.78
C VAL A 53 14.97 -0.36 -17.20
N ILE A 54 16.03 0.32 -17.63
CA ILE A 54 16.65 0.10 -18.94
C ILE A 54 17.25 -1.31 -19.02
N ALA A 55 17.94 -1.77 -17.97
CA ALA A 55 18.52 -3.11 -17.92
C ALA A 55 17.44 -4.19 -18.03
N ASP A 56 16.32 -4.04 -17.31
CA ASP A 56 15.17 -4.97 -17.38
C ASP A 56 14.55 -5.00 -18.79
N GLU A 57 14.36 -3.84 -19.43
CA GLU A 57 13.82 -3.75 -20.80
C GLU A 57 14.72 -4.47 -21.81
N ILE A 58 16.05 -4.29 -21.70
CA ILE A 58 17.03 -4.96 -22.56
C ILE A 58 17.07 -6.45 -22.26
N ALA A 59 17.02 -6.85 -20.99
CA ALA A 59 16.98 -8.26 -20.60
C ALA A 59 15.76 -8.97 -21.20
N ALA A 60 14.58 -8.34 -21.14
CA ALA A 60 13.36 -8.87 -21.73
C ALA A 60 13.41 -8.97 -23.26
N GLU A 61 14.09 -8.04 -23.94
CA GLU A 61 14.24 -8.06 -25.41
C GLU A 61 15.21 -9.16 -25.89
N TYR A 62 16.38 -9.29 -25.24
CA TYR A 62 17.46 -10.16 -25.72
C TYR A 62 17.46 -11.56 -25.08
N PHE A 63 16.85 -11.72 -23.90
CA PHE A 63 16.78 -12.98 -23.17
C PHE A 63 15.32 -13.33 -22.79
N PRO A 64 14.39 -13.40 -23.77
CA PRO A 64 12.98 -13.65 -23.48
C PRO A 64 12.72 -14.98 -22.77
N ASP A 65 13.60 -15.98 -22.98
CA ASP A 65 13.50 -17.30 -22.33
C ASP A 65 14.00 -17.30 -20.87
N GLN A 66 14.79 -16.28 -20.47
CA GLN A 66 15.27 -16.10 -19.09
C GLN A 66 14.47 -15.03 -18.34
N ALA A 67 13.77 -14.17 -19.08
CA ALA A 67 12.84 -13.19 -18.54
C ALA A 67 11.55 -13.87 -18.08
N SER A 68 11.60 -14.58 -16.94
CA SER A 68 10.38 -14.93 -16.21
C SER A 68 9.88 -13.67 -15.51
N PRO A 69 8.66 -13.17 -15.81
CA PRO A 69 8.15 -11.96 -15.17
C PRO A 69 8.05 -12.09 -13.65
N SER A 70 7.96 -13.32 -13.14
CA SER A 70 7.98 -13.65 -11.72
C SER A 70 8.65 -15.00 -11.46
N GLN A 71 9.06 -15.24 -10.22
CA GLN A 71 9.65 -16.52 -9.80
C GLN A 71 9.09 -16.98 -8.45
N ALA A 72 8.94 -18.29 -8.32
CA ALA A 72 8.69 -18.97 -7.05
C ALA A 72 9.89 -19.86 -6.69
N VAL A 73 10.23 -19.91 -5.41
CA VAL A 73 11.29 -20.76 -4.88
C VAL A 73 10.68 -21.65 -3.80
N LEU A 74 10.72 -22.96 -4.01
CA LEU A 74 10.29 -23.91 -2.99
C LEU A 74 11.50 -24.28 -2.14
N VAL A 75 11.38 -24.09 -0.83
CA VAL A 75 12.42 -24.38 0.16
C VAL A 75 12.01 -25.62 0.91
N ILE A 76 12.82 -26.67 0.88
CA ILE A 76 12.57 -27.90 1.64
C ILE A 76 13.71 -28.07 2.65
N HIS A 77 13.35 -28.22 3.91
CA HIS A 77 14.27 -28.40 5.02
C HIS A 77 14.03 -29.74 5.71
N SER A 78 15.11 -30.49 5.88
CA SER A 78 15.14 -31.78 6.55
C SER A 78 15.64 -31.63 7.99
N GLU A 79 14.78 -31.95 8.95
CA GLU A 79 15.13 -31.97 10.37
C GLU A 79 16.14 -33.09 10.69
N ASN A 80 16.13 -34.18 9.90
CA ASN A 80 16.93 -35.37 10.17
C ASN A 80 17.57 -35.91 8.88
N GLY A 81 18.89 -35.72 8.76
CA GLY A 81 19.70 -36.27 7.66
C GLY A 81 19.56 -35.49 6.35
N PRO A 82 20.21 -35.97 5.26
CA PRO A 82 20.31 -35.24 4.01
C PRO A 82 18.94 -35.07 3.33
N VAL A 83 18.69 -33.88 2.80
CA VAL A 83 17.43 -33.53 2.12
C VAL A 83 17.30 -34.19 0.75
N ALA A 84 18.43 -34.45 0.08
CA ALA A 84 18.47 -34.99 -1.29
C ALA A 84 18.60 -36.52 -1.35
N GLU A 85 18.69 -37.21 -0.21
CA GLU A 85 18.91 -38.67 -0.17
C GLU A 85 17.70 -39.46 0.32
N GLY A 86 17.67 -40.75 -0.03
CA GLY A 86 16.70 -41.70 0.49
C GLY A 86 15.23 -41.31 0.21
N ALA A 87 14.40 -41.37 1.26
CA ALA A 87 12.99 -41.01 1.17
C ALA A 87 12.77 -39.51 0.91
N ASN A 88 13.69 -38.65 1.39
CA ASN A 88 13.61 -37.21 1.18
C ASN A 88 13.90 -36.85 -0.28
N GLY A 89 14.95 -37.46 -0.86
CA GLY A 89 15.26 -37.32 -2.28
C GLY A 89 14.13 -37.82 -3.19
N ALA A 90 13.44 -38.91 -2.82
CA ALA A 90 12.27 -39.39 -3.56
C ALA A 90 11.10 -38.40 -3.51
N TYR A 91 10.91 -37.70 -2.38
CA TYR A 91 9.93 -36.62 -2.28
C TYR A 91 10.30 -35.42 -3.15
N LEU A 92 11.58 -35.02 -3.18
CA LEU A 92 12.04 -33.93 -4.08
C LEU A 92 11.81 -34.28 -5.55
N ALA A 93 12.04 -35.54 -5.94
CA ALA A 93 11.75 -36.01 -7.30
C ALA A 93 10.25 -36.01 -7.62
N ASP A 94 9.38 -36.45 -6.71
CA ASP A 94 7.92 -36.34 -6.87
C ASP A 94 7.45 -34.89 -6.96
N LEU A 95 8.01 -34.01 -6.12
CA LEU A 95 7.69 -32.59 -6.12
C LEU A 95 8.11 -31.93 -7.44
N THR A 96 9.31 -32.23 -7.93
CA THR A 96 9.82 -31.73 -9.22
C THR A 96 8.95 -32.21 -10.38
N ALA A 97 8.65 -33.51 -10.43
CA ALA A 97 7.78 -34.07 -11.47
C ALA A 97 6.36 -33.47 -11.42
N TRP A 98 5.84 -33.20 -10.22
CA TRP A 98 4.55 -32.53 -10.04
C TRP A 98 4.57 -31.09 -10.56
N LEU A 99 5.64 -30.33 -10.27
CA LEU A 99 5.80 -28.95 -10.77
C LEU A 99 5.83 -28.90 -12.31
N GLU A 100 6.51 -29.86 -12.94
CA GLU A 100 6.66 -29.91 -14.40
C GLU A 100 5.41 -30.40 -15.14
N ASN A 101 4.63 -31.30 -14.55
CA ASN A 101 3.59 -32.03 -15.29
C ASN A 101 2.15 -31.72 -14.86
N GLU A 102 1.92 -31.29 -13.62
CA GLU A 102 0.57 -31.14 -13.05
C GLU A 102 0.14 -29.68 -12.97
N LEU A 103 1.09 -28.74 -13.01
CA LEU A 103 0.78 -27.31 -13.13
C LEU A 103 0.59 -26.93 -14.61
N PRO A 104 -0.26 -25.93 -14.90
CA PRO A 104 -0.49 -25.49 -16.27
C PRO A 104 0.82 -25.00 -16.93
N SER A 105 1.15 -25.56 -18.11
CA SER A 105 2.37 -25.23 -18.86
C SER A 105 2.38 -23.81 -19.43
N ASP A 106 1.23 -23.15 -19.43
CA ASP A 106 1.06 -21.73 -19.77
C ASP A 106 1.35 -20.80 -18.58
N VAL A 107 1.53 -21.35 -17.37
CA VAL A 107 1.86 -20.60 -16.14
C VAL A 107 3.28 -20.90 -15.67
N VAL A 108 3.68 -22.18 -15.70
CA VAL A 108 5.00 -22.63 -15.27
C VAL A 108 5.95 -22.69 -16.46
N GLY A 109 7.06 -21.98 -16.34
CA GLY A 109 8.18 -21.98 -17.28
C GLY A 109 9.25 -23.00 -16.87
N GLN A 110 10.49 -22.54 -16.72
CA GLN A 110 11.61 -23.41 -16.36
C GLN A 110 11.57 -23.80 -14.88
N VAL A 111 11.74 -25.09 -14.60
CA VAL A 111 11.94 -25.63 -13.25
C VAL A 111 13.41 -26.03 -13.09
N LEU A 112 14.10 -25.46 -12.10
CA LEU A 112 15.47 -25.84 -11.73
C LEU A 112 15.42 -26.55 -10.39
N SER A 113 15.83 -27.82 -10.36
CA SER A 113 15.69 -28.69 -9.20
C SER A 113 17.01 -29.38 -8.85
N PRO A 114 17.30 -29.66 -7.55
CA PRO A 114 18.47 -30.41 -7.12
C PRO A 114 18.47 -31.86 -7.62
N THR A 115 17.38 -32.32 -8.25
CA THR A 115 17.35 -33.62 -8.92
C THR A 115 18.15 -33.64 -10.22
N ASP A 116 18.48 -32.47 -10.80
CA ASP A 116 19.44 -32.38 -11.90
C ASP A 116 20.86 -32.52 -11.34
N PRO A 117 21.63 -33.53 -11.76
CA PRO A 117 23.00 -33.75 -11.28
C PRO A 117 23.94 -32.55 -11.51
N ASN A 118 23.65 -31.68 -12.48
CA ASN A 118 24.50 -30.51 -12.78
C ASN A 118 24.18 -29.32 -11.88
N LEU A 119 23.05 -29.34 -11.18
CA LEU A 119 22.58 -28.25 -10.33
C LEU A 119 22.52 -28.62 -8.85
N ALA A 120 22.58 -29.92 -8.53
CA ALA A 120 22.49 -30.44 -7.16
C ALA A 120 23.43 -29.74 -6.17
N ASP A 121 24.70 -29.55 -6.54
CA ASP A 121 25.71 -28.90 -5.69
C ASP A 121 25.40 -27.44 -5.37
N ARG A 122 24.50 -26.80 -6.14
CA ARG A 122 24.12 -25.38 -5.99
C ARG A 122 22.73 -25.20 -5.36
N LEU A 123 21.88 -26.20 -5.51
CA LEU A 123 20.49 -26.17 -5.05
C LEU A 123 20.31 -26.90 -3.70
N VAL A 124 21.39 -27.46 -3.16
CA VAL A 124 21.45 -28.07 -1.83
C VAL A 124 22.46 -27.30 -0.99
N SER A 125 22.13 -27.01 0.27
CA SER A 125 23.01 -26.30 1.19
C SER A 125 24.28 -27.11 1.50
N GLU A 126 25.35 -26.44 1.91
CA GLU A 126 26.62 -27.11 2.28
C GLU A 126 26.43 -28.18 3.37
N ASP A 127 25.49 -27.98 4.28
CA ASP A 127 25.16 -28.94 5.34
C ASP A 127 24.23 -30.08 4.88
N GLY A 128 23.76 -30.04 3.63
CA GLY A 128 22.89 -31.03 3.03
C GLY A 128 21.46 -31.04 3.59
N GLN A 129 21.08 -30.10 4.45
CA GLN A 129 19.78 -30.12 5.15
C GLN A 129 18.69 -29.31 4.44
N VAL A 130 19.06 -28.37 3.57
CA VAL A 130 18.12 -27.50 2.85
C VAL A 130 18.30 -27.66 1.35
N ALA A 131 17.19 -27.82 0.64
CA ALA A 131 17.14 -27.84 -0.80
C ALA A 131 16.21 -26.73 -1.31
N MET A 132 16.55 -26.14 -2.46
CA MET A 132 15.70 -25.17 -3.14
C MET A 132 15.36 -25.63 -4.56
N ILE A 133 14.12 -25.39 -4.98
CA ILE A 133 13.66 -25.60 -6.36
C ILE A 133 13.20 -24.24 -6.90
N PHE A 134 13.83 -23.76 -7.96
CA PHE A 134 13.37 -22.55 -8.65
C PHE A 134 12.31 -22.91 -9.68
N VAL A 135 11.26 -22.10 -9.72
CA VAL A 135 10.16 -22.21 -10.68
C VAL A 135 9.97 -20.85 -11.32
N GLY A 136 10.38 -20.74 -12.58
CA GLY A 136 10.07 -19.59 -13.42
C GLY A 136 8.58 -19.56 -13.73
N LEU A 137 7.95 -18.41 -13.56
CA LEU A 137 6.52 -18.21 -13.80
C LEU A 137 6.36 -17.26 -14.99
N LEU A 138 5.52 -17.65 -15.94
CA LEU A 138 5.33 -16.92 -17.21
C LEU A 138 4.39 -15.72 -17.08
N GLY A 139 3.66 -15.62 -15.96
CA GLY A 139 2.80 -14.47 -15.62
C GLY A 139 3.49 -13.50 -14.65
N ALA A 140 2.94 -12.28 -14.54
CA ALA A 140 3.36 -11.31 -13.53
C ALA A 140 2.98 -11.78 -12.11
N ASP A 141 3.61 -11.20 -11.07
CA ASP A 141 3.40 -11.61 -9.67
C ASP A 141 1.92 -11.55 -9.23
N GLU A 142 1.12 -10.67 -9.84
CA GLU A 142 -0.30 -10.44 -9.51
C GLU A 142 -1.29 -11.25 -10.39
N ASP A 143 -0.80 -12.02 -11.37
CA ASP A 143 -1.67 -12.77 -12.28
C ASP A 143 -2.47 -13.84 -11.51
N PRO A 144 -3.82 -13.87 -11.60
CA PRO A 144 -4.65 -14.87 -10.93
C PRO A 144 -4.22 -16.32 -11.19
N ALA A 145 -3.68 -16.61 -12.38
CA ALA A 145 -3.17 -17.94 -12.73
C ALA A 145 -1.89 -18.26 -11.95
N VAL A 146 -0.98 -17.28 -11.81
CA VAL A 146 0.22 -17.39 -10.97
C VAL A 146 -0.16 -17.58 -9.50
N LEU A 147 -1.11 -16.78 -8.98
CA LEU A 147 -1.57 -16.91 -7.59
C LEU A 147 -2.18 -18.29 -7.32
N THR A 148 -2.96 -18.82 -8.26
CA THR A 148 -3.53 -20.17 -8.15
C THR A 148 -2.44 -21.24 -8.14
N ALA A 149 -1.39 -21.08 -8.97
CA ALA A 149 -0.23 -21.97 -8.97
C ALA A 149 0.55 -21.91 -7.64
N LEU A 150 0.78 -20.71 -7.09
CA LEU A 150 1.41 -20.53 -5.79
C LEU A 150 0.64 -21.21 -4.66
N ASP A 151 -0.70 -21.09 -4.63
CA ASP A 151 -1.53 -21.76 -3.65
C ASP A 151 -1.47 -23.29 -3.78
N ALA A 152 -1.41 -23.80 -5.01
CA ALA A 152 -1.20 -25.22 -5.26
C ALA A 152 0.18 -25.70 -4.78
N MET A 153 1.24 -24.92 -5.03
CA MET A 153 2.60 -25.20 -4.53
C MET A 153 2.62 -25.22 -3.00
N ARG A 154 2.03 -24.21 -2.35
CA ARG A 154 1.89 -24.13 -0.89
C ARG A 154 1.16 -25.35 -0.33
N ALA A 155 0.05 -25.76 -0.95
CA ALA A 155 -0.74 -26.91 -0.53
C ALA A 155 0.01 -28.26 -0.72
N LYS A 156 0.85 -28.38 -1.76
CA LYS A 156 1.69 -29.56 -2.00
C LYS A 156 2.82 -29.65 -0.97
N VAL A 157 3.49 -28.53 -0.69
CA VAL A 157 4.60 -28.45 0.27
C VAL A 157 4.12 -28.60 1.71
N ALA A 158 2.92 -28.10 2.06
CA ALA A 158 2.31 -28.30 3.38
C ALA A 158 2.00 -29.77 3.70
N LYS A 159 2.00 -30.65 2.69
CA LYS A 159 1.83 -32.12 2.83
C LYS A 159 3.16 -32.87 2.85
N ALA A 160 4.28 -32.17 3.09
CA ALA A 160 5.58 -32.81 3.22
C ALA A 160 5.56 -33.93 4.29
N PRO A 161 6.28 -35.04 4.06
CA PRO A 161 6.44 -36.12 5.03
C PRO A 161 6.95 -35.62 6.40
N ALA A 162 6.68 -36.39 7.45
CA ALA A 162 7.19 -36.08 8.79
C ALA A 162 8.73 -35.97 8.79
N GLY A 163 9.26 -34.88 9.36
CA GLY A 163 10.69 -34.56 9.36
C GLY A 163 11.13 -33.67 8.18
N LEU A 164 10.24 -33.38 7.23
CA LEU A 164 10.42 -32.36 6.21
C LEU A 164 9.48 -31.18 6.48
N THR A 165 10.04 -29.99 6.52
CA THR A 165 9.31 -28.72 6.52
C THR A 165 9.56 -28.03 5.20
N GLY A 166 8.53 -27.50 4.56
CA GLY A 166 8.74 -26.74 3.34
C GLY A 166 7.99 -25.42 3.29
N TYR A 167 8.55 -24.51 2.51
CA TYR A 167 8.10 -23.14 2.34
C TYR A 167 8.05 -22.80 0.86
N VAL A 168 7.21 -21.83 0.50
CA VAL A 168 7.19 -21.23 -0.85
C VAL A 168 7.55 -19.76 -0.68
N THR A 169 8.66 -19.36 -1.30
CA THR A 169 9.20 -18.00 -1.32
C THR A 169 9.46 -17.57 -2.78
N GLY A 170 10.31 -16.57 -3.01
CA GLY A 170 10.55 -15.96 -4.33
C GLY A 170 9.68 -14.70 -4.54
N SER A 171 9.95 -13.96 -5.62
CA SER A 171 9.29 -12.66 -5.88
C SER A 171 7.77 -12.78 -5.85
N ALA A 172 7.23 -13.81 -6.50
CA ALA A 172 5.79 -13.99 -6.64
C ALA A 172 5.12 -14.26 -5.29
N ALA A 173 5.72 -15.14 -4.48
CA ALA A 173 5.19 -15.50 -3.17
C ALA A 173 5.32 -14.35 -2.15
N ILE A 174 6.45 -13.61 -2.18
CA ILE A 174 6.70 -12.48 -1.29
C ILE A 174 5.75 -11.33 -1.63
N VAL A 175 5.61 -10.98 -2.91
CA VAL A 175 4.69 -9.93 -3.37
C VAL A 175 3.26 -10.31 -3.07
N ASN A 176 2.86 -11.57 -3.30
CA ASN A 176 1.54 -12.06 -2.94
C ASN A 176 1.26 -11.93 -1.43
N ASP A 177 2.16 -12.42 -0.57
CA ASP A 177 1.98 -12.35 0.88
C ASP A 177 1.99 -10.92 1.40
N TYR A 178 2.82 -10.04 0.82
CA TYR A 178 2.82 -8.62 1.11
C TYR A 178 1.50 -7.97 0.71
N MET A 179 0.96 -8.28 -0.47
CA MET A 179 -0.33 -7.76 -0.91
C MET A 179 -1.50 -8.26 -0.06
N THR A 180 -1.56 -9.56 0.24
CA THR A 180 -2.59 -10.10 1.12
C THR A 180 -2.49 -9.49 2.51
N SER A 181 -1.28 -9.37 3.06
CA SER A 181 -1.06 -8.74 4.38
C SER A 181 -1.41 -7.26 4.37
N ALA A 182 -1.09 -6.54 3.29
CA ALA A 182 -1.42 -5.13 3.13
C ALA A 182 -2.94 -4.91 3.02
N LEU A 183 -3.64 -5.74 2.24
CA LEU A 183 -5.11 -5.69 2.10
C LEU A 183 -5.80 -6.05 3.41
N GLU A 184 -5.40 -7.14 4.07
CA GLU A 184 -5.94 -7.49 5.38
C GLU A 184 -5.71 -6.39 6.42
N SER A 185 -4.52 -5.79 6.40
CA SER A 185 -4.18 -4.67 7.28
C SER A 185 -4.99 -3.42 6.95
N ALA A 186 -5.22 -3.13 5.67
CA ALA A 186 -6.06 -2.03 5.20
C ALA A 186 -7.51 -2.20 5.64
N ASP A 187 -8.08 -3.41 5.48
CA ASP A 187 -9.45 -3.73 5.90
C ASP A 187 -9.61 -3.63 7.41
N ARG A 188 -8.68 -4.24 8.17
CA ARG A 188 -8.66 -4.13 9.64
C ARG A 188 -8.51 -2.68 10.08
N THR A 189 -7.59 -1.93 9.48
CA THR A 189 -7.37 -0.51 9.80
C THR A 189 -8.59 0.33 9.47
N THR A 190 -9.28 0.05 8.36
CA THR A 190 -10.51 0.74 7.97
C THR A 190 -11.60 0.50 9.01
N LEU A 191 -11.84 -0.75 9.41
CA LEU A 191 -12.83 -1.09 10.44
C LEU A 191 -12.49 -0.47 11.80
N ILE A 192 -11.22 -0.56 12.23
CA ILE A 192 -10.74 0.03 13.48
C ILE A 192 -10.89 1.56 13.46
N THR A 193 -10.54 2.20 12.34
CA THR A 193 -10.64 3.66 12.18
C THR A 193 -12.10 4.11 12.24
N ILE A 194 -13.00 3.45 11.51
CA ILE A 194 -14.44 3.74 11.57
C ILE A 194 -14.96 3.59 12.99
N PHE A 195 -14.60 2.50 13.68
CA PHE A 195 -15.01 2.24 15.06
C PHE A 195 -14.48 3.31 16.03
N LEU A 196 -13.19 3.66 15.92
CA LEU A 196 -12.55 4.70 16.72
C LEU A 196 -13.19 6.07 16.49
N VAL A 197 -13.43 6.44 15.22
CA VAL A 197 -14.11 7.68 14.85
C VAL A 197 -15.52 7.72 15.44
N ILE A 198 -16.28 6.63 15.36
CA ILE A 198 -17.61 6.53 15.99
C ILE A 198 -17.51 6.80 17.49
N ILE A 199 -16.58 6.16 18.20
CA ILE A 199 -16.40 6.36 19.65
C ILE A 199 -16.05 7.81 19.96
N ILE A 200 -15.09 8.40 19.25
CA ILE A 200 -14.67 9.78 19.45
C ILE A 200 -15.84 10.74 19.19
N LEU A 201 -16.59 10.55 18.11
CA LEU A 201 -17.75 11.38 17.79
C LEU A 201 -18.85 11.24 18.85
N LEU A 202 -19.14 10.02 19.33
CA LEU A 202 -20.09 9.80 20.42
C LEU A 202 -19.65 10.52 21.70
N LEU A 203 -18.35 10.51 22.03
CA LEU A 203 -17.79 11.20 23.19
C LEU A 203 -17.89 12.72 23.05
N ILE A 204 -17.59 13.25 21.86
CA ILE A 204 -17.63 14.69 21.56
C ILE A 204 -19.06 15.23 21.57
N TYR A 205 -19.97 14.57 20.85
CA TYR A 205 -21.34 15.05 20.69
C TYR A 205 -22.24 14.69 21.86
N ARG A 206 -21.92 13.62 22.60
CA ARG A 206 -22.73 13.07 23.70
C ARG A 206 -24.16 12.72 23.29
N THR A 207 -24.40 12.52 21.99
CA THR A 207 -25.68 12.15 21.42
C THR A 207 -25.46 11.09 20.33
N PRO A 208 -26.34 10.08 20.20
CA PRO A 208 -26.17 9.01 19.23
C PRO A 208 -26.48 9.43 17.79
N VAL A 209 -27.29 10.48 17.60
CA VAL A 209 -27.77 10.89 16.26
C VAL A 209 -26.77 11.81 15.55
N ALA A 210 -26.11 12.71 16.28
CA ALA A 210 -25.19 13.68 15.67
C ALA A 210 -24.03 13.02 14.89
N PRO A 211 -23.39 11.93 15.36
CA PRO A 211 -22.35 11.21 14.61
C PRO A 211 -22.81 10.62 13.27
N ILE A 212 -24.11 10.35 13.08
CA ILE A 212 -24.61 9.77 11.83
C ILE A 212 -24.38 10.73 10.65
N VAL A 213 -24.46 12.05 10.90
CA VAL A 213 -24.26 13.08 9.87
C VAL A 213 -22.85 13.06 9.27
N PRO A 214 -21.75 13.19 10.04
CA PRO A 214 -20.40 13.08 9.50
C PRO A 214 -20.14 11.71 8.88
N LEU A 215 -20.57 10.62 9.52
CA LEU A 215 -20.34 9.26 9.00
C LEU A 215 -21.03 9.03 7.65
N ALA A 216 -22.29 9.44 7.51
CA ALA A 216 -22.99 9.34 6.23
C ALA A 216 -22.37 10.27 5.19
N THR A 217 -21.98 11.50 5.57
CA THR A 217 -21.37 12.45 4.62
C THR A 217 -20.06 11.90 4.08
N ILE A 218 -19.16 11.48 4.97
CA ILE A 218 -17.81 11.04 4.60
C ILE A 218 -17.81 9.64 4.01
N GLY A 219 -18.67 8.74 4.50
CA GLY A 219 -18.84 7.42 3.89
C GLY A 219 -19.29 7.51 2.44
N LEU A 220 -20.31 8.34 2.13
CA LEU A 220 -20.72 8.55 0.74
C LEU A 220 -19.64 9.26 -0.08
N ALA A 221 -18.96 10.25 0.49
CA ALA A 221 -17.86 10.93 -0.20
C ALA A 221 -16.70 9.97 -0.52
N LEU A 222 -16.38 9.04 0.38
CA LEU A 222 -15.34 8.04 0.18
C LEU A 222 -15.71 7.06 -0.94
N VAL A 223 -16.94 6.52 -0.93
CA VAL A 223 -17.43 5.64 -2.01
C VAL A 223 -17.30 6.34 -3.36
N VAL A 224 -17.80 7.58 -3.46
CA VAL A 224 -17.71 8.36 -4.70
C VAL A 224 -16.26 8.66 -5.08
N SER A 225 -15.40 8.98 -4.11
CA SER A 225 -13.99 9.27 -4.36
C SER A 225 -13.24 8.05 -4.90
N ARG A 226 -13.45 6.87 -4.29
CA ARG A 226 -12.87 5.61 -4.76
C ARG A 226 -13.28 5.32 -6.20
N GLY A 227 -14.57 5.42 -6.53
CA GLY A 227 -15.05 5.20 -7.89
C GLY A 227 -14.47 6.16 -8.91
N VAL A 228 -14.36 7.45 -8.56
CA VAL A 228 -13.77 8.44 -9.46
C VAL A 228 -12.28 8.17 -9.68
N VAL A 229 -11.52 7.81 -8.63
CA VAL A 229 -10.11 7.43 -8.78
C VAL A 229 -9.96 6.14 -9.58
N ALA A 230 -10.83 5.15 -9.37
CA ALA A 230 -10.81 3.90 -10.12
C ALA A 230 -11.10 4.11 -11.62
N TRP A 231 -12.04 4.99 -11.98
CA TRP A 231 -12.24 5.40 -13.37
C TRP A 231 -11.04 6.12 -13.97
N LEU A 232 -10.37 6.99 -13.21
CA LEU A 232 -9.15 7.64 -13.68
C LEU A 232 -8.03 6.63 -13.92
N GLY A 233 -7.94 5.60 -13.09
CA GLY A 233 -6.97 4.54 -13.29
C GLY A 233 -7.26 3.69 -14.54
N GLN A 234 -8.54 3.40 -14.84
CA GLN A 234 -8.92 2.78 -16.12
C GLN A 234 -8.54 3.63 -17.34
N MET A 235 -8.52 4.96 -17.19
CA MET A 235 -8.08 5.89 -18.24
C MET A 235 -6.56 5.98 -18.37
N GLY A 236 -5.79 5.16 -17.63
CA GLY A 236 -4.34 5.08 -17.70
C GLY A 236 -3.58 5.85 -16.61
N MET A 237 -4.27 6.35 -15.58
CA MET A 237 -3.58 6.87 -14.40
C MET A 237 -3.01 5.72 -13.57
N VAL A 238 -1.71 5.73 -13.29
CA VAL A 238 -1.11 4.73 -12.39
C VAL A 238 -1.63 5.00 -10.97
N VAL A 239 -2.40 4.06 -10.40
CA VAL A 239 -2.90 4.17 -9.02
C VAL A 239 -2.18 3.15 -8.15
N SER A 240 -1.63 3.60 -7.02
CA SER A 240 -0.97 2.70 -6.07
C SER A 240 -1.94 2.13 -5.05
N SER A 241 -1.64 0.92 -4.55
CA SER A 241 -2.36 0.25 -3.46
C SER A 241 -2.41 1.08 -2.19
N VAL A 242 -1.37 1.88 -1.93
CA VAL A 242 -1.32 2.78 -0.76
C VAL A 242 -2.31 3.95 -0.88
N THR A 243 -2.72 4.31 -2.11
CA THR A 243 -3.68 5.40 -2.35
C THR A 243 -5.00 5.15 -1.63
N ASP A 244 -5.51 3.91 -1.65
CA ASP A 244 -6.78 3.58 -1.03
C ASP A 244 -6.74 3.75 0.49
N VAL A 245 -5.67 3.24 1.12
CA VAL A 245 -5.45 3.38 2.56
C VAL A 245 -5.41 4.86 2.96
N PHE A 246 -4.67 5.68 2.21
CA PHE A 246 -4.59 7.11 2.47
C PHE A 246 -5.91 7.84 2.20
N LEU A 247 -6.70 7.44 1.19
CA LEU A 247 -8.03 8.01 0.98
C LEU A 247 -8.92 7.77 2.20
N VAL A 248 -8.96 6.55 2.73
CA VAL A 248 -9.76 6.23 3.93
C VAL A 248 -9.32 7.11 5.10
N VAL A 249 -8.04 7.08 5.46
CA VAL A 249 -7.50 7.80 6.62
C VAL A 249 -7.70 9.31 6.48
N LEU A 250 -7.40 9.87 5.31
CA LEU A 250 -7.48 11.31 5.05
C LEU A 250 -8.93 11.81 5.05
N LEU A 251 -9.85 11.10 4.40
CA LEU A 251 -11.25 11.52 4.32
C LEU A 251 -11.94 11.36 5.69
N PHE A 252 -11.71 10.25 6.40
CA PHE A 252 -12.27 10.08 7.75
C PHE A 252 -11.64 11.04 8.76
N GLY A 253 -10.36 11.38 8.65
CA GLY A 253 -9.74 12.39 9.50
C GLY A 253 -10.23 13.80 9.17
N ALA A 254 -9.78 14.35 8.05
CA ALA A 254 -10.05 15.74 7.68
C ALA A 254 -11.53 16.00 7.36
N GLY A 255 -12.20 15.07 6.69
CA GLY A 255 -13.61 15.22 6.33
C GLY A 255 -14.54 15.22 7.56
N THR A 256 -14.25 14.39 8.56
CA THR A 256 -15.03 14.39 9.81
C THR A 256 -14.86 15.70 10.56
N ASP A 257 -13.65 16.28 10.56
CA ASP A 257 -13.39 17.59 11.19
C ASP A 257 -14.19 18.71 10.52
N TYR A 258 -14.31 18.70 9.19
CA TYR A 258 -15.15 19.65 8.46
C TYR A 258 -16.61 19.56 8.90
N CYS A 259 -17.12 18.33 9.00
CA CYS A 259 -18.47 18.07 9.48
C CYS A 259 -18.62 18.48 10.96
N LEU A 260 -17.60 18.30 11.79
CA LEU A 260 -17.60 18.69 13.19
C LEU A 260 -17.78 20.20 13.38
N PHE A 261 -17.08 21.01 12.58
CA PHE A 261 -17.29 22.46 12.59
C PHE A 261 -18.72 22.85 12.21
N LEU A 262 -19.30 22.19 11.20
CA LEU A 262 -20.68 22.42 10.78
C LEU A 262 -21.68 22.02 11.86
N VAL A 263 -21.57 20.82 12.41
CA VAL A 263 -22.47 20.30 13.44
C VAL A 263 -22.38 21.14 14.72
N SER A 264 -21.16 21.49 15.16
CA SER A 264 -20.95 22.33 16.34
C SER A 264 -21.61 23.69 16.18
N ARG A 265 -21.42 24.34 15.02
CA ARG A 265 -22.02 25.65 14.76
C ARG A 265 -23.53 25.58 14.54
N PHE A 266 -24.02 24.51 13.92
CA PHE A 266 -25.44 24.22 13.79
C PHE A 266 -26.12 24.00 15.14
N ARG A 267 -25.41 23.38 16.10
CA ARG A 267 -25.87 23.21 17.48
C ARG A 267 -26.11 24.54 18.17
N GLU A 268 -25.24 25.54 17.98
CA GLU A 268 -25.42 26.88 18.54
C GLU A 268 -26.71 27.52 18.02
N TYR A 269 -26.93 27.53 16.70
CA TYR A 269 -28.16 28.10 16.14
C TYR A 269 -29.42 27.31 16.53
N THR A 270 -29.31 25.99 16.67
CA THR A 270 -30.43 25.17 17.15
C THR A 270 -30.72 25.42 18.64
N ALA A 271 -29.71 25.78 19.44
CA ALA A 271 -29.88 26.20 20.82
C ALA A 271 -30.57 27.56 20.95
N ASP A 272 -30.51 28.40 19.90
CA ASP A 272 -31.26 29.65 19.75
C ASP A 272 -32.69 29.42 19.18
N ASP A 273 -33.19 28.18 19.21
CA ASP A 273 -34.51 27.76 18.70
C ASP A 273 -34.77 28.09 17.22
N LEU A 274 -33.71 28.25 16.41
CA LEU A 274 -33.86 28.46 14.97
C LEU A 274 -34.31 27.16 14.25
N PRO A 275 -35.23 27.25 13.26
CA PRO A 275 -35.64 26.11 12.46
C PRO A 275 -34.46 25.47 11.72
N GLY A 276 -34.43 24.12 11.63
CA GLY A 276 -33.33 23.37 11.02
C GLY A 276 -32.82 23.92 9.67
N PRO A 277 -33.68 24.22 8.69
CA PRO A 277 -33.25 24.80 7.41
C PRO A 277 -32.57 26.17 7.55
N GLU A 278 -33.04 27.02 8.45
CA GLU A 278 -32.46 28.34 8.70
C GLU A 278 -31.13 28.22 9.48
N SER A 279 -31.07 27.31 10.47
CA SER A 279 -29.84 26.96 11.18
C SER A 279 -28.76 26.46 10.22
N ALA A 280 -29.10 25.59 9.27
CA ALA A 280 -28.17 25.08 8.26
C ALA A 280 -27.64 26.19 7.35
N ARG A 281 -28.53 27.08 6.89
CA ARG A 281 -28.17 28.24 6.06
C ARG A 281 -27.18 29.18 6.76
N ARG A 282 -27.48 29.56 8.01
CA ARG A 282 -26.61 30.46 8.80
C ARG A 282 -25.30 29.80 9.19
N THR A 283 -25.34 28.51 9.51
CA THR A 283 -24.14 27.69 9.77
C THR A 283 -23.18 27.76 8.59
N LEU A 284 -23.64 27.40 7.39
CA LEU A 284 -22.76 27.38 6.22
C LEU A 284 -22.28 28.79 5.85
N GLY A 285 -23.14 29.81 6.01
CA GLY A 285 -22.74 31.20 5.82
C GLY A 285 -21.61 31.66 6.75
N ARG A 286 -21.49 31.05 7.95
CA ARG A 286 -20.48 31.45 8.95
C ARG A 286 -19.19 30.65 8.88
N VAL A 287 -19.26 29.33 8.69
CA VAL A 287 -18.08 28.43 8.75
C VAL A 287 -17.67 27.85 7.40
N GLY A 288 -18.48 28.02 6.34
CA GLY A 288 -18.19 27.46 5.03
C GLY A 288 -16.87 27.95 4.42
N GLU A 289 -16.52 29.22 4.65
CA GLU A 289 -15.24 29.78 4.18
C GLU A 289 -14.04 29.16 4.90
N THR A 290 -14.13 28.99 6.22
CA THR A 290 -13.07 28.34 7.02
C THR A 290 -12.83 26.91 6.57
N ILE A 291 -13.90 26.16 6.32
CA ILE A 291 -13.83 24.77 5.87
C ILE A 291 -13.24 24.70 4.45
N ALA A 292 -13.73 25.53 3.52
CA ALA A 292 -13.23 25.55 2.15
C ALA A 292 -11.75 26.00 2.07
N SER A 293 -11.34 26.96 2.90
CA SER A 293 -9.95 27.38 2.98
C SER A 293 -9.06 26.27 3.55
N SER A 294 -9.50 25.59 4.61
CA SER A 294 -8.77 24.45 5.20
C SER A 294 -8.61 23.31 4.18
N ALA A 295 -9.72 22.89 3.55
CA ALA A 295 -9.68 21.87 2.51
C ALA A 295 -8.81 22.30 1.32
N GLY A 296 -8.88 23.58 0.92
CA GLY A 296 -8.03 24.14 -0.12
C GLY A 296 -6.54 24.00 0.19
N THR A 297 -6.11 24.24 1.44
CA THR A 297 -4.71 24.04 1.83
C THR A 297 -4.28 22.58 1.74
N VAL A 298 -5.15 21.64 2.13
CA VAL A 298 -4.87 20.20 2.01
C VAL A 298 -4.80 19.79 0.54
N ILE A 299 -5.74 20.25 -0.30
CA ILE A 299 -5.77 19.98 -1.74
C ILE A 299 -4.47 20.48 -2.40
N VAL A 300 -4.04 21.71 -2.10
CA VAL A 300 -2.79 22.27 -2.64
C VAL A 300 -1.57 21.48 -2.14
N GLY A 301 -1.53 21.11 -0.86
CA GLY A 301 -0.44 20.31 -0.30
C GLY A 301 -0.33 18.92 -0.94
N MET A 302 -1.46 18.24 -1.15
CA MET A 302 -1.50 16.93 -1.82
C MET A 302 -1.17 17.05 -3.31
N MET A 303 -1.63 18.10 -3.98
CA MET A 303 -1.26 18.40 -5.37
C MET A 303 0.23 18.67 -5.53
N ALA A 304 0.92 19.20 -4.52
CA ALA A 304 2.37 19.43 -4.60
C ALA A 304 3.18 18.14 -4.75
N LEU A 305 2.63 16.98 -4.37
CA LEU A 305 3.27 15.69 -4.60
C LEU A 305 3.35 15.31 -6.09
N SER A 306 2.59 15.97 -6.97
CA SER A 306 2.70 15.76 -8.43
C SER A 306 4.06 16.17 -9.00
N PHE A 307 4.85 16.94 -8.26
CA PHE A 307 6.24 17.29 -8.60
C PHE A 307 7.25 16.21 -8.21
N ALA A 308 6.83 15.11 -7.58
CA ALA A 308 7.72 14.01 -7.25
C ALA A 308 8.10 13.22 -8.51
N ASP A 309 9.37 12.82 -8.63
CA ASP A 309 9.84 11.99 -9.76
C ASP A 309 9.28 10.56 -9.72
N MET A 310 9.08 10.04 -8.50
CA MET A 310 8.53 8.70 -8.29
C MET A 310 7.02 8.72 -8.51
N LYS A 311 6.52 7.93 -9.48
CA LYS A 311 5.10 7.97 -9.88
C LYS A 311 4.17 7.61 -8.73
N LEU A 312 4.61 6.77 -7.79
CA LEU A 312 3.90 6.46 -6.56
C LEU A 312 3.36 7.73 -5.88
N PHE A 313 4.22 8.73 -5.66
CA PHE A 313 3.80 9.99 -5.02
C PHE A 313 3.11 10.92 -6.00
N ALA A 314 3.61 10.98 -7.25
CA ALA A 314 3.10 11.88 -8.27
C ALA A 314 1.62 11.63 -8.62
N THR A 315 1.15 10.39 -8.54
CA THR A 315 -0.24 10.02 -8.82
C THR A 315 -1.10 9.89 -7.57
N THR A 316 -0.52 9.46 -6.45
CA THR A 316 -1.23 9.37 -5.16
C THR A 316 -1.67 10.76 -4.68
N GLY A 317 -0.81 11.78 -4.77
CA GLY A 317 -1.12 13.14 -4.33
C GLY A 317 -2.37 13.74 -4.98
N PRO A 318 -2.45 13.81 -6.32
CA PRO A 318 -3.65 14.25 -7.03
C PRO A 318 -4.90 13.43 -6.71
N SER A 319 -4.77 12.11 -6.53
CA SER A 319 -5.88 11.23 -6.14
C SER A 319 -6.43 11.60 -4.75
N LEU A 320 -5.54 11.85 -3.78
CA LEU A 320 -5.91 12.34 -2.45
C LEU A 320 -6.52 13.73 -2.49
N ALA A 321 -5.96 14.64 -3.29
CA ALA A 321 -6.49 15.99 -3.49
C ALA A 321 -7.93 15.94 -4.04
N LEU A 322 -8.19 15.06 -4.99
CA LEU A 322 -9.53 14.84 -5.55
C LEU A 322 -10.50 14.29 -4.50
N GLY A 323 -10.07 13.31 -3.70
CA GLY A 323 -10.87 12.77 -2.60
C GLY A 323 -11.25 13.85 -1.57
N VAL A 324 -10.31 14.71 -1.20
CA VAL A 324 -10.58 15.85 -0.30
C VAL A 324 -11.51 16.87 -0.95
N ALA A 325 -11.39 17.12 -2.25
CA ALA A 325 -12.30 18.01 -2.98
C ALA A 325 -13.74 17.46 -2.99
N ILE A 326 -13.92 16.15 -3.22
CA ILE A 326 -15.22 15.48 -3.16
C ILE A 326 -15.79 15.55 -1.74
N ALA A 327 -14.96 15.29 -0.71
CA ALA A 327 -15.36 15.41 0.69
C ALA A 327 -15.73 16.85 1.07
N LEU A 328 -15.05 17.86 0.54
CA LEU A 328 -15.41 19.26 0.70
C LEU A 328 -16.78 19.55 0.08
N ILE A 329 -17.03 19.10 -1.15
CA ILE A 329 -18.33 19.28 -1.82
C ILE A 329 -19.44 18.58 -1.02
N ALA A 330 -19.19 17.37 -0.51
CA ALA A 330 -20.11 16.65 0.38
C ALA A 330 -20.36 17.44 1.67
N GLY A 331 -19.31 17.95 2.32
CA GLY A 331 -19.39 18.78 3.51
C GLY A 331 -20.20 20.06 3.31
N LEU A 332 -20.07 20.71 2.15
CA LEU A 332 -20.78 21.95 1.83
C LEU A 332 -22.22 21.73 1.34
N THR A 333 -22.60 20.50 0.96
CA THR A 333 -23.92 20.19 0.37
C THR A 333 -24.71 19.18 1.18
N LEU A 334 -24.17 17.97 1.35
CA LEU A 334 -24.82 16.84 2.00
C LEU A 334 -24.95 17.05 3.50
N THR A 335 -23.88 17.47 4.19
CA THR A 335 -23.95 17.73 5.64
C THR A 335 -25.02 18.75 6.02
N PRO A 336 -25.08 19.97 5.43
CA PRO A 336 -26.15 20.92 5.76
C PRO A 336 -27.54 20.42 5.34
N ALA A 337 -27.66 19.59 4.29
CA ALA A 337 -28.93 18.96 3.92
C ALA A 337 -29.40 17.98 5.00
N LEU A 338 -28.52 17.08 5.45
CA LEU A 338 -28.81 16.12 6.54
C LEU A 338 -29.15 16.84 7.85
N LEU A 339 -28.40 17.88 8.22
CA LEU A 339 -28.69 18.70 9.39
C LEU A 339 -30.03 19.44 9.27
N ALA A 340 -30.37 19.96 8.09
CA ALA A 340 -31.66 20.60 7.85
C ALA A 340 -32.84 19.61 7.95
N ILE A 341 -32.63 18.34 7.58
CA ILE A 341 -33.64 17.27 7.71
C ILE A 341 -33.82 16.88 9.19
N LEU A 342 -32.72 16.64 9.90
CA LEU A 342 -32.75 16.21 11.31
C LEU A 342 -33.18 17.34 12.25
N GLY A 343 -32.76 18.58 11.98
CA GLY A 343 -33.04 19.73 12.84
C GLY A 343 -32.64 19.46 14.29
N LYS A 344 -33.56 19.73 15.23
CA LYS A 344 -33.36 19.48 16.66
C LYS A 344 -33.12 18.00 17.03
N TRP A 345 -33.59 17.05 16.20
CA TRP A 345 -33.42 15.62 16.46
C TRP A 345 -31.96 15.17 16.34
N ALA A 346 -31.11 15.92 15.62
CA ALA A 346 -29.68 15.65 15.55
C ALA A 346 -29.01 15.64 16.94
N PHE A 347 -29.58 16.38 17.91
CA PHE A 347 -29.05 16.49 19.26
C PHE A 347 -29.88 15.76 20.31
N TRP A 348 -30.82 14.90 19.91
CA TRP A 348 -31.56 14.07 20.86
C TRP A 348 -30.65 12.96 21.43
N PRO A 349 -30.74 12.62 22.73
CA PRO A 349 -31.63 13.15 23.78
C PRO A 349 -31.09 14.39 24.52
N GLY A 350 -29.80 14.71 24.36
CA GLY A 350 -29.10 15.73 25.16
C GLY A 350 -29.49 17.19 24.89
N GLY A 351 -30.16 17.47 23.77
CA GLY A 351 -30.56 18.83 23.37
C GLY A 351 -29.41 19.68 22.82
N ALA A 352 -29.77 20.80 22.19
CA ALA A 352 -28.80 21.77 21.70
C ALA A 352 -28.48 22.78 22.81
N HIS A 353 -27.22 22.83 23.23
CA HIS A 353 -26.74 23.76 24.25
C HIS A 353 -25.54 24.55 23.77
N HIS A 354 -25.42 25.78 24.26
CA HIS A 354 -24.25 26.61 24.05
C HIS A 354 -23.03 25.99 24.75
N ALA A 355 -21.89 25.96 24.05
CA ALA A 355 -20.63 25.56 24.65
C ALA A 355 -20.25 26.51 25.79
N GLN A 356 -19.82 25.97 26.94
CA GLN A 356 -19.38 26.80 28.07
C GLN A 356 -18.13 27.60 27.67
N ARG A 357 -18.20 28.93 27.81
CA ARG A 357 -17.06 29.82 27.62
C ARG A 357 -16.26 29.90 28.92
N GLY A 358 -14.99 29.48 28.88
CA GLY A 358 -14.08 29.53 30.02
C GLY A 358 -13.88 28.18 30.71
N GLY A 359 -12.67 27.96 31.22
CA GLY A 359 -12.24 26.68 31.79
C GLY A 359 -10.72 26.51 31.70
N PHE A 360 -10.27 25.27 31.52
CA PHE A 360 -8.86 24.95 31.29
C PHE A 360 -8.30 25.67 30.05
N TRP A 361 -8.99 25.57 28.90
CA TRP A 361 -8.57 26.18 27.64
C TRP A 361 -8.44 27.70 27.71
N GLY A 362 -9.33 28.38 28.43
CA GLY A 362 -9.25 29.83 28.63
C GLY A 362 -8.11 30.26 29.57
N ARG A 363 -7.68 29.40 30.49
CA ARG A 363 -6.46 29.63 31.30
C ARG A 363 -5.20 29.40 30.46
N LEU A 364 -5.18 28.31 29.69
CA LEU A 364 -4.07 27.98 28.81
C LEU A 364 -3.85 29.06 27.74
N ALA A 365 -4.91 29.48 27.05
CA ALA A 365 -4.83 30.54 26.04
C ALA A 365 -4.26 31.85 26.63
N ARG A 366 -4.72 32.26 27.83
CA ARG A 366 -4.18 33.43 28.52
C ARG A 366 -2.71 33.27 28.90
N TRP A 367 -2.27 32.08 29.28
CA TRP A 367 -0.87 31.82 29.60
C TRP A 367 0.01 31.88 28.35
N VAL A 368 -0.41 31.23 27.27
CA VAL A 368 0.29 31.24 25.97
C VAL A 368 0.43 32.67 25.44
N THR A 369 -0.64 33.47 25.48
CA THR A 369 -0.60 34.86 25.00
C THR A 369 0.15 35.80 25.93
N ALA A 370 0.12 35.58 27.25
CA ALA A 370 0.87 36.40 28.20
C ALA A 370 2.38 36.16 28.15
N ARG A 371 2.82 34.96 27.75
CA ARG A 371 4.24 34.59 27.71
C ARG A 371 4.58 33.76 26.46
N PRO A 372 4.54 34.33 25.24
CA PRO A 372 4.63 33.58 23.99
C PRO A 372 5.97 32.84 23.80
N TRP A 373 7.06 33.35 24.36
CA TRP A 373 8.38 32.71 24.27
C TRP A 373 8.48 31.41 25.07
N VAL A 374 7.72 31.25 26.16
CA VAL A 374 7.76 30.04 27.00
C VAL A 374 7.25 28.80 26.25
N PRO A 375 6.04 28.77 25.67
CA PRO A 375 5.59 27.63 24.88
C PRO A 375 6.43 27.43 23.62
N LEU A 376 6.97 28.49 23.01
CA LEU A 376 7.88 28.36 21.88
C LEU A 376 9.16 27.60 22.27
N ILE A 377 9.82 28.00 23.36
CA ILE A 377 11.04 27.33 23.84
C ILE A 377 10.74 25.90 24.25
N LEU A 378 9.63 25.65 24.96
CA LEU A 378 9.22 24.30 25.34
C LEU A 378 8.97 23.42 24.10
N ALA A 379 8.28 23.94 23.09
CA ALA A 379 8.04 23.23 21.84
C ALA A 379 9.35 22.91 21.12
N LEU A 380 10.27 23.88 21.01
CA LEU A 380 11.58 23.66 20.40
C LEU A 380 12.43 22.67 21.19
N LEU A 381 12.43 22.75 22.52
CA LEU A 381 13.18 21.84 23.39
C LEU A 381 12.72 20.39 23.24
N VAL A 382 11.44 20.17 22.91
CA VAL A 382 10.90 18.82 22.64
C VAL A 382 11.11 18.42 21.17
N LEU A 383 10.81 19.28 20.22
CA LEU A 383 10.82 18.94 18.79
C LEU A 383 12.23 18.83 18.20
N VAL A 384 13.19 19.64 18.64
CA VAL A 384 14.56 19.64 18.11
C VAL A 384 15.28 18.31 18.41
N PRO A 385 15.30 17.78 19.64
CA PRO A 385 15.89 16.45 19.90
C PRO A 385 15.24 15.34 19.09
N LEU A 386 13.91 15.37 18.92
CA LEU A 386 13.19 14.39 18.09
C LEU A 386 13.59 14.48 16.61
N THR A 387 13.81 15.70 16.11
CA THR A 387 14.29 15.92 14.72
C THR A 387 15.72 15.46 14.54
N ILE A 388 16.60 15.65 15.53
CA ILE A 388 17.98 15.15 15.50
C ILE A 388 17.99 13.62 15.53
N TYR A 389 17.19 13.01 16.42
CA TYR A 389 17.06 11.55 16.49
C TYR A 389 16.55 10.96 15.17
N GLY A 390 15.52 11.56 14.57
CA GLY A 390 14.93 11.09 13.31
C GLY A 390 15.89 11.11 12.11
N GLN A 391 16.93 11.94 12.12
CA GLN A 391 17.96 11.94 11.07
C GLN A 391 18.85 10.70 11.10
N GLY A 392 18.96 10.03 12.25
CA GLY A 392 19.70 8.77 12.40
C GLY A 392 18.92 7.53 11.97
N ALA A 393 17.67 7.67 11.51
CA ALA A 393 16.88 6.54 11.05
C ALA A 393 17.47 5.97 9.75
N THR A 394 17.78 4.68 9.77
CA THR A 394 18.19 3.93 8.59
C THR A 394 17.01 3.80 7.63
N ARG A 395 17.24 4.08 6.35
CA ARG A 395 16.25 3.86 5.30
C ARG A 395 16.51 2.47 4.72
N SER A 396 15.57 1.54 4.88
CA SER A 396 15.59 0.27 4.15
C SER A 396 14.55 0.31 3.04
N PHE A 397 14.86 -0.37 1.93
CA PHE A 397 13.91 -0.67 0.85
C PHE A 397 13.60 -2.17 0.84
N ASP A 398 13.78 -2.81 2.00
CA ASP A 398 13.61 -4.24 2.18
C ASP A 398 12.14 -4.55 2.46
N LEU A 399 11.43 -5.00 1.43
CA LEU A 399 10.01 -5.36 1.53
C LEU A 399 9.78 -6.55 2.48
N LEU A 400 10.76 -7.43 2.68
CA LEU A 400 10.66 -8.52 3.65
C LEU A 400 10.67 -8.00 5.08
N SER A 401 11.29 -6.85 5.33
CA SER A 401 11.30 -6.24 6.67
C SER A 401 9.91 -5.73 7.09
N ASP A 402 9.03 -5.42 6.14
CA ASP A 402 7.64 -5.00 6.40
C ASP A 402 6.70 -6.18 6.71
N LEU A 403 7.10 -7.41 6.36
CA LEU A 403 6.33 -8.62 6.65
C LEU A 403 6.60 -9.13 8.07
N PRO A 404 5.58 -9.61 8.80
CA PRO A 404 5.79 -10.35 10.05
C PRO A 404 6.67 -11.59 9.84
N ASP A 405 7.46 -11.96 10.86
CA ASP A 405 8.40 -13.08 10.79
C ASP A 405 7.69 -14.45 10.60
N GLU A 406 6.40 -14.52 10.94
CA GLU A 406 5.60 -15.74 10.84
C GLU A 406 5.10 -16.04 9.42
N VAL A 407 5.25 -15.09 8.49
CA VAL A 407 4.78 -15.26 7.10
C VAL A 407 5.64 -16.33 6.39
N PRO A 408 5.03 -17.38 5.78
CA PRO A 408 5.78 -18.50 5.19
C PRO A 408 6.80 -18.11 4.13
N SER A 409 6.51 -17.12 3.28
CA SER A 409 7.47 -16.64 2.27
C SER A 409 8.69 -15.97 2.88
N LYS A 410 8.52 -15.18 3.95
CA LYS A 410 9.62 -14.57 4.70
C LYS A 410 10.43 -15.62 5.46
N ALA A 411 9.76 -16.58 6.11
CA ALA A 411 10.44 -17.68 6.79
C ALA A 411 11.31 -18.51 5.82
N GLY A 412 10.77 -18.86 4.65
CA GLY A 412 11.50 -19.56 3.60
C GLY A 412 12.68 -18.75 3.06
N PHE A 413 12.50 -17.45 2.83
CA PHE A 413 13.57 -16.56 2.38
C PHE A 413 14.69 -16.42 3.42
N ASN A 414 14.35 -16.24 4.70
CA ASN A 414 15.32 -16.12 5.78
C ASN A 414 16.13 -17.41 5.94
N LEU A 415 15.47 -18.57 5.85
CA LEU A 415 16.14 -19.86 5.90
C LEU A 415 17.13 -20.04 4.75
N LEU A 416 16.74 -19.66 3.52
CA LEU A 416 17.67 -19.69 2.38
C LEU A 416 18.79 -18.68 2.52
N SER A 417 18.51 -17.46 2.96
CA SER A 417 19.52 -16.42 3.18
C SER A 417 20.55 -16.80 4.24
N GLU A 418 20.14 -17.54 5.28
CA GLU A 418 21.04 -18.06 6.32
C GLU A 418 21.99 -19.15 5.80
N ARG A 419 21.53 -19.98 4.85
CA ARG A 419 22.26 -21.17 4.38
C ARG A 419 23.02 -20.99 3.06
N PHE A 420 22.51 -20.17 2.16
CA PHE A 420 23.09 -19.90 0.83
C PHE A 420 23.65 -18.48 0.72
N GLY A 421 23.28 -17.58 1.64
CA GLY A 421 23.61 -16.16 1.57
C GLY A 421 22.58 -15.34 0.80
N ALA A 422 22.33 -14.09 1.24
CA ALA A 422 21.31 -13.22 0.64
C ALA A 422 21.57 -12.89 -0.85
N GLY A 423 22.85 -12.84 -1.27
CA GLY A 423 23.24 -12.54 -2.65
C GLY A 423 22.91 -13.63 -3.67
N GLU A 424 22.79 -14.89 -3.24
CA GLU A 424 22.31 -15.99 -4.11
C GLU A 424 20.81 -15.91 -4.36
N MET A 425 20.07 -15.40 -3.38
CA MET A 425 18.61 -15.33 -3.43
C MET A 425 18.09 -14.16 -4.27
N GLN A 426 18.86 -13.07 -4.34
CA GLN A 426 18.58 -11.91 -5.19
C GLN A 426 19.89 -11.43 -5.82
N PRO A 427 20.37 -12.09 -6.90
CA PRO A 427 21.56 -11.66 -7.59
C PRO A 427 21.35 -10.29 -8.23
N LEU A 428 22.43 -9.50 -8.31
CA LEU A 428 22.44 -8.27 -9.10
C LEU A 428 22.79 -8.62 -10.54
N ASP A 429 21.83 -8.45 -11.45
CA ASP A 429 22.07 -8.65 -12.87
C ASP A 429 22.75 -7.43 -13.49
N VAL A 430 23.84 -7.68 -14.21
CA VAL A 430 24.59 -6.65 -14.95
C VAL A 430 24.49 -6.97 -16.44
N ILE A 431 23.69 -6.18 -17.14
CA ILE A 431 23.52 -6.31 -18.59
C ILE A 431 24.62 -5.53 -19.30
N LEU A 432 25.45 -6.24 -20.06
CA LEU A 432 26.49 -5.64 -20.89
C LEU A 432 25.94 -5.37 -22.29
N THR A 433 25.87 -4.09 -22.66
CA THR A 433 25.48 -3.65 -24.00
C THR A 433 26.70 -3.28 -24.84
N ASP A 434 26.53 -3.25 -26.16
CA ASP A 434 27.55 -2.76 -27.10
C ASP A 434 28.90 -3.49 -27.04
N ILE A 435 28.89 -4.77 -26.66
CA ILE A 435 30.11 -5.61 -26.65
C ILE A 435 30.34 -6.28 -28.02
N PRO A 436 31.60 -6.56 -28.40
CA PRO A 436 31.91 -7.48 -29.50
C PRO A 436 31.26 -8.84 -29.24
N ASP A 437 31.03 -9.64 -30.30
CA ASP A 437 30.39 -10.96 -30.19
C ASP A 437 30.95 -11.72 -28.97
N PRO A 438 30.12 -12.03 -27.94
CA PRO A 438 30.60 -12.61 -26.69
C PRO A 438 31.21 -14.01 -26.88
N ARG A 439 31.00 -14.65 -28.04
CA ARG A 439 31.65 -15.91 -28.42
C ARG A 439 32.95 -15.73 -29.19
N SER A 440 33.30 -14.49 -29.56
CA SER A 440 34.58 -14.16 -30.18
C SER A 440 35.69 -14.03 -29.12
N PRO A 441 36.98 -14.22 -29.48
CA PRO A 441 38.08 -14.03 -28.55
C PRO A 441 38.14 -12.62 -27.95
N GLU A 442 37.76 -11.60 -28.72
CA GLU A 442 37.72 -10.20 -28.27
C GLU A 442 36.57 -9.96 -27.30
N GLY A 443 35.38 -10.51 -27.58
CA GLY A 443 34.23 -10.44 -26.67
C GLY A 443 34.45 -11.20 -25.36
N MET A 444 35.02 -12.42 -25.42
CA MET A 444 35.38 -13.19 -24.22
C MET A 444 36.40 -12.46 -23.36
N ALA A 445 37.42 -11.83 -23.96
CA ALA A 445 38.39 -11.03 -23.21
C ALA A 445 37.74 -9.83 -22.52
N HIS A 446 36.77 -9.20 -23.17
CA HIS A 446 36.02 -8.08 -22.59
C HIS A 446 35.12 -8.52 -21.43
N VAL A 447 34.38 -9.64 -21.59
CA VAL A 447 33.57 -10.23 -20.51
C VAL A 447 34.45 -10.59 -19.32
N GLU A 448 35.60 -11.23 -19.55
CA GLU A 448 36.55 -11.56 -18.48
C GLU A 448 37.07 -10.31 -17.75
N GLU A 449 37.42 -9.26 -18.49
CA GLU A 449 37.86 -7.99 -17.90
C GLU A 449 36.78 -7.40 -16.98
N VAL A 450 35.52 -7.40 -17.42
CA VAL A 450 34.40 -6.91 -16.61
C VAL A 450 34.17 -7.80 -15.39
N THR A 451 34.17 -9.12 -15.56
CA THR A 451 34.03 -10.09 -14.47
C THR A 451 35.06 -9.86 -13.37
N GLN A 452 36.35 -9.71 -13.72
CA GLN A 452 37.42 -9.43 -12.76
C GLN A 452 37.27 -8.08 -12.07
N ARG A 453 36.76 -7.06 -12.78
CA ARG A 453 36.48 -5.75 -12.17
C ARG A 453 35.33 -5.82 -11.18
N LEU A 454 34.27 -6.58 -11.48
CA LEU A 454 33.13 -6.78 -10.58
C LEU A 454 33.54 -7.55 -9.32
N LEU A 455 34.35 -8.61 -9.47
CA LEU A 455 34.91 -9.36 -8.34
C LEU A 455 35.78 -8.51 -7.42
N ALA A 456 36.42 -7.47 -7.95
CA ALA A 456 37.23 -6.54 -7.15
C ALA A 456 36.40 -5.51 -6.37
N VAL A 457 35.08 -5.43 -6.57
CA VAL A 457 34.19 -4.51 -5.85
C VAL A 457 33.93 -5.05 -4.44
N GLU A 458 34.13 -4.21 -3.43
CA GLU A 458 33.85 -4.56 -2.04
C GLU A 458 32.36 -4.91 -1.85
N GLY A 459 32.09 -6.09 -1.29
CA GLY A 459 30.73 -6.61 -1.07
C GLY A 459 30.22 -7.59 -2.12
N VAL A 460 30.96 -7.81 -3.22
CA VAL A 460 30.65 -8.86 -4.19
C VAL A 460 31.24 -10.18 -3.72
N ALA A 461 30.38 -11.17 -3.48
CA ALA A 461 30.79 -12.50 -3.02
C ALA A 461 31.21 -13.41 -4.20
N ASP A 462 30.46 -13.35 -5.30
CA ASP A 462 30.67 -14.15 -6.50
C ASP A 462 30.18 -13.37 -7.74
N VAL A 463 30.72 -13.69 -8.92
CA VAL A 463 30.27 -13.13 -10.21
C VAL A 463 30.14 -14.27 -11.21
N ARG A 464 28.94 -14.38 -11.80
CA ARG A 464 28.63 -15.40 -12.80
C ARG A 464 28.59 -14.77 -14.17
N SER A 465 29.34 -15.35 -15.10
CA SER A 465 29.47 -14.82 -16.45
C SER A 465 29.73 -15.93 -17.47
N LEU A 466 29.75 -15.58 -18.76
CA LEU A 466 30.07 -16.52 -19.83
C LEU A 466 31.47 -17.15 -19.69
N THR A 467 32.42 -16.43 -19.08
CA THR A 467 33.78 -16.93 -18.85
C THR A 467 33.91 -17.68 -17.53
N LEU A 468 32.99 -17.46 -16.59
CA LEU A 468 32.96 -18.07 -15.27
C LEU A 468 31.52 -18.54 -14.92
N PRO A 469 31.01 -19.63 -15.54
CA PRO A 469 29.59 -19.98 -15.48
C PRO A 469 29.13 -20.49 -14.11
N ALA A 470 30.07 -21.04 -13.32
CA ALA A 470 29.79 -21.63 -12.02
C ALA A 470 29.99 -20.66 -10.85
N GLY A 471 30.59 -19.49 -11.07
CA GLY A 471 31.12 -18.68 -9.98
C GLY A 471 32.57 -19.03 -9.61
N GLN A 472 33.12 -18.36 -8.60
CA GLN A 472 34.37 -18.76 -7.95
C GLN A 472 34.13 -19.89 -6.95
N ASP A 473 35.09 -20.82 -6.88
CA ASP A 473 35.19 -21.87 -5.84
C ASP A 473 35.55 -21.29 -4.47
#